data_AF-A0A1H9H525-F1
#
_entry.id   AF-A0A1H9H525-F1
#
_cell.length_a   1.000
_cell.length_b   1.000
_cell.length_c   1.000
_cell.angle_alpha   90.00
_cell.angle_beta   90.00
_cell.angle_gamma   90.00
#
_symmetry.space_group_name_H-M   'P 1'
#
loop_
_entity.id
_entity.type
_entity.pdbx_description
1 polymer ?
#
loop_
_entity_poly.entity_id
_entity_poly.type
_entity_poly.pdbx_seq_one_letter_code
_entity_poly.pdbx_strand_id
1 'polypeptide(L)'
;MFTFLTQPIIYFIHFIHSFTGSYAIGVISITIAVRAILMPLFIKSAKHQKHSKDLMTSIKPELDELTAKLKNSHDESEKIMVQQKIQELTSDSLKSSLLGCLPIIIQLPVLFSLYYAIKLDTVIASENFLWMNLGTVDIGISIIACVIYFMQSWLSLDKNQPINMKIMMFINPIMILIFSLFNPAIIPIYWTVSALLLTVQQLIIKKWYR
;
A
#
# COMPACT_ATOMS: atom_id res chain seq x y z
N MET A 1 15.71 -3.34 -18.05
CA MET A 1 15.38 -2.23 -17.14
C MET A 1 15.28 -2.70 -15.69
N PHE A 2 14.47 -3.71 -15.36
CA PHE A 2 14.35 -4.20 -13.97
C PHE A 2 15.61 -4.86 -13.41
N THR A 3 16.47 -5.48 -14.24
CA THR A 3 17.73 -6.08 -13.79
C THR A 3 18.62 -5.13 -13.00
N PHE A 4 18.63 -3.84 -13.36
CA PHE A 4 19.41 -2.82 -12.64
C PHE A 4 18.94 -2.63 -11.18
N LEU A 5 17.63 -2.74 -10.93
CA LEU A 5 17.04 -2.67 -9.59
C LEU A 5 17.12 -4.02 -8.86
N THR A 6 16.99 -5.13 -9.61
CA THR A 6 16.97 -6.48 -9.05
C THR A 6 18.35 -6.92 -8.56
N GLN A 7 19.43 -6.63 -9.29
CA GLN A 7 20.78 -7.08 -8.94
C GLN A 7 21.23 -6.62 -7.54
N PRO A 8 21.12 -5.32 -7.18
CA PRO A 8 21.43 -4.85 -5.82
C PRO A 8 20.63 -5.60 -4.73
N ILE A 9 19.36 -5.92 -5.01
CA ILE A 9 18.51 -6.65 -4.07
C ILE A 9 18.97 -8.09 -3.91
N ILE A 10 19.34 -8.78 -5.00
CA ILE A 10 19.94 -10.12 -4.94
C ILE A 10 21.24 -10.09 -4.13
N TYR A 11 22.14 -9.16 -4.43
CA TYR A 11 23.41 -9.03 -3.69
C TYR A 11 23.18 -8.79 -2.19
N PHE A 12 22.20 -7.93 -1.85
CA PHE A 12 21.84 -7.70 -0.46
C PHE A 12 21.27 -8.96 0.21
N ILE A 13 20.42 -9.72 -0.48
CA ILE A 13 19.86 -10.98 0.04
C ILE A 13 20.97 -12.00 0.29
N HIS A 14 21.93 -12.16 -0.62
CA HIS A 14 23.11 -13.01 -0.42
C HIS A 14 24.00 -12.52 0.72
N PHE A 15 24.18 -11.20 0.84
CA PHE A 15 24.92 -10.60 1.93
C PHE A 15 24.28 -10.91 3.28
N ILE A 16 22.96 -10.77 3.43
CA ILE A 16 22.30 -11.14 4.69
C ILE A 16 22.39 -12.65 4.93
N HIS A 17 22.19 -13.47 3.89
CA HIS A 17 22.31 -14.92 3.98
C HIS A 17 23.70 -15.37 4.45
N SER A 18 24.78 -14.68 4.10
CA SER A 18 26.12 -15.06 4.58
C SER A 18 26.29 -14.95 6.10
N PHE A 19 25.48 -14.15 6.78
CA PHE A 19 25.45 -14.05 8.24
C PHE A 19 24.37 -14.92 8.89
N THR A 20 23.20 -15.06 8.24
CA THR A 20 22.02 -15.68 8.84
C THR A 20 21.77 -17.12 8.39
N GLY A 21 22.35 -17.52 7.26
CA GLY A 21 22.09 -18.80 6.60
C GLY A 21 20.69 -18.91 5.96
N SER A 22 19.95 -17.80 5.79
CA SER A 22 18.61 -17.81 5.19
C SER A 22 18.35 -16.63 4.27
N TYR A 23 17.97 -16.89 3.01
CA TYR A 23 17.55 -15.87 2.06
C TYR A 23 16.18 -15.31 2.38
N ALA A 24 15.30 -16.09 3.02
CA ALA A 24 14.04 -15.57 3.55
C ALA A 24 14.27 -14.44 4.56
N ILE A 25 15.27 -14.58 5.44
CA ILE A 25 15.69 -13.50 6.34
C ILE A 25 16.28 -12.32 5.55
N GLY A 26 16.98 -12.59 4.45
CA GLY A 26 17.39 -11.55 3.50
C GLY A 26 16.22 -10.74 2.93
N VAL A 27 15.14 -11.43 2.53
CA VAL A 27 13.90 -10.81 2.02
C VAL A 27 13.20 -9.98 3.09
N ILE A 28 13.09 -10.52 4.32
CA ILE A 28 12.54 -9.78 5.47
C ILE A 28 13.38 -8.51 5.73
N SER A 29 14.71 -8.65 5.70
CA SER A 29 15.64 -7.56 5.99
C SER A 29 15.60 -6.45 4.95
N ILE A 30 15.56 -6.78 3.65
CA ILE A 30 15.44 -5.75 2.60
C ILE A 30 14.10 -5.03 2.70
N THR A 31 13.02 -5.74 3.06
CA THR A 31 11.70 -5.14 3.29
C THR A 31 11.76 -4.10 4.40
N ILE A 32 12.38 -4.45 5.54
CA ILE A 32 12.57 -3.55 6.68
C ILE A 32 13.44 -2.36 6.27
N ALA A 33 14.57 -2.60 5.60
CA ALA A 33 15.50 -1.55 5.20
C ALA A 33 14.84 -0.53 4.25
N VAL A 34 14.16 -0.99 3.21
CA VAL A 34 13.44 -0.12 2.27
C VAL A 34 12.35 0.67 3.00
N ARG A 35 11.57 0.01 3.87
CA ARG A 35 10.53 0.71 4.65
C ARG A 35 11.10 1.73 5.63
N ALA A 36 12.25 1.46 6.24
CA ALA A 36 12.94 2.40 7.12
C ALA A 36 13.42 3.64 6.34
N ILE A 37 14.04 3.45 5.18
CA ILE A 37 14.50 4.56 4.31
C ILE A 37 13.32 5.43 3.85
N LEU A 38 12.19 4.80 3.53
CA LEU A 38 10.98 5.49 3.06
C LEU A 38 10.09 6.03 4.18
N MET A 39 10.36 5.68 5.44
CA MET A 39 9.59 6.10 6.60
C MET A 39 9.31 7.62 6.67
N PRO A 40 10.29 8.53 6.50
CA PRO A 40 10.02 9.97 6.53
C PRO A 40 9.03 10.41 5.45
N LEU A 41 9.10 9.79 4.26
CA LEU A 41 8.17 10.07 3.17
C LEU A 41 6.76 9.60 3.51
N PHE A 42 6.62 8.39 4.07
CA PHE A 42 5.31 7.88 4.48
C PHE A 42 4.68 8.68 5.61
N ILE A 43 5.45 9.17 6.58
CA ILE A 43 4.96 10.07 7.64
C ILE A 43 4.44 11.38 7.04
N LYS A 44 5.19 11.98 6.10
CA LYS A 44 4.74 13.17 5.37
C LYS A 44 3.43 12.89 4.63
N SER A 45 3.34 11.80 3.87
CA SER A 45 2.12 11.42 3.15
C SER A 45 0.92 11.25 4.10
N ALA A 46 1.11 10.55 5.22
CA ALA A 46 0.07 10.36 6.23
C ALA A 46 -0.43 11.68 6.84
N LYS A 47 0.47 12.65 7.10
CA LYS A 47 0.09 13.98 7.59
C LYS A 47 -0.76 14.74 6.57
N HIS A 48 -0.40 14.70 5.29
CA HIS A 48 -1.19 15.34 4.22
C HIS A 48 -2.57 14.69 4.08
N GLN A 49 -2.62 13.35 4.15
CA GLN A 49 -3.88 12.61 4.06
C GLN A 49 -4.82 12.93 5.23
N LYS A 50 -4.28 13.12 6.44
CA LYS A 50 -5.07 13.61 7.58
C LYS A 50 -5.61 15.02 7.33
N HIS A 51 -4.75 15.96 6.93
CA HIS A 51 -5.16 17.34 6.63
C HIS A 51 -6.26 17.40 5.57
N SER A 52 -6.13 16.65 4.48
CA SER A 52 -7.16 16.58 3.44
C SER A 52 -8.47 16.01 3.93
N LYS A 53 -8.44 15.05 4.87
CA LYS A 53 -9.64 14.47 5.46
C LYS A 53 -10.37 15.48 6.35
N ASP A 54 -9.62 16.26 7.12
CA ASP A 54 -10.16 17.33 7.95
C ASP A 54 -10.81 18.41 7.07
N LEU A 55 -10.13 18.82 5.99
CA LEU A 55 -10.68 19.76 5.00
C LEU A 55 -11.95 19.23 4.32
N MET A 56 -11.95 17.95 3.92
CA MET A 56 -13.13 17.30 3.34
C MET A 56 -14.32 17.27 4.29
N THR A 57 -14.05 17.17 5.60
CA THR A 57 -15.11 17.23 6.61
C THR A 57 -15.70 18.64 6.72
N SER A 58 -14.87 19.69 6.62
CA SER A 58 -15.35 21.08 6.69
C SER A 58 -16.09 21.55 5.44
N ILE A 59 -15.67 21.11 4.24
CA ILE A 59 -16.31 21.52 2.97
C ILE A 59 -17.52 20.67 2.59
N LYS A 60 -17.75 19.55 3.29
CA LYS A 60 -18.86 18.61 3.01
C LYS A 60 -20.24 19.28 2.82
N PRO A 61 -20.70 20.20 3.68
CA PRO A 61 -22.03 20.81 3.50
C PRO A 61 -22.13 21.63 2.21
N GLU A 62 -21.09 22.40 1.87
CA GLU A 62 -21.05 23.18 0.62
C GLU A 62 -20.98 22.26 -0.60
N LEU A 63 -20.20 21.18 -0.51
CA LEU A 63 -20.09 20.17 -1.55
C LEU A 63 -21.44 19.46 -1.80
N ASP A 64 -22.18 19.14 -0.73
CA ASP A 64 -23.51 18.53 -0.82
C ASP A 64 -24.52 19.48 -1.49
N GLU A 65 -24.47 20.78 -1.17
CA GLU A 65 -25.31 21.80 -1.81
C GLU A 65 -25.00 21.94 -3.32
N LEU A 66 -23.71 22.05 -3.69
CA LEU A 66 -23.30 22.13 -5.09
C LEU A 66 -23.66 20.85 -5.86
N THR A 67 -23.52 19.68 -5.23
CA THR A 67 -23.90 18.39 -5.84
C THR A 67 -25.41 18.30 -6.06
N ALA A 68 -26.23 18.84 -5.14
CA ALA A 68 -27.67 18.93 -5.31
C ALA A 68 -28.05 19.89 -6.45
N LYS A 69 -27.42 21.07 -6.52
CA LYS A 69 -27.61 22.03 -7.63
C LYS A 69 -27.27 21.38 -8.97
N LEU A 70 -26.13 20.69 -9.06
CA LEU A 70 -25.71 20.01 -10.29
C LEU A 70 -26.73 18.97 -10.79
N LYS A 71 -27.38 18.25 -9.87
CA LYS A 71 -28.40 17.24 -10.21
C LYS A 71 -29.72 17.85 -10.66
N ASN A 72 -30.07 19.03 -10.12
CA ASN A 72 -31.34 19.70 -10.38
C ASN A 72 -31.26 20.68 -11.56
N SER A 73 -30.07 21.10 -11.98
CA SER A 73 -29.89 21.97 -13.15
C SER A 73 -30.19 21.22 -14.45
N HIS A 74 -31.08 21.80 -15.25
CA HIS A 74 -31.37 21.34 -16.61
C HIS A 74 -30.57 22.08 -17.68
N ASP A 75 -30.01 23.24 -17.33
CA ASP A 75 -29.13 24.00 -18.21
C ASP A 75 -27.70 23.44 -18.21
N GLU A 76 -27.14 23.27 -19.40
CA GLU A 76 -25.79 22.71 -19.58
C GLU A 76 -24.71 23.71 -19.16
N SER A 77 -24.94 25.01 -19.33
CA SER A 77 -23.98 26.05 -18.94
C SER A 77 -23.86 26.14 -17.41
N GLU A 78 -24.99 26.08 -16.71
CA GLU A 78 -25.03 26.02 -15.24
C GLU A 78 -24.34 24.77 -14.70
N LYS A 79 -24.55 23.59 -15.31
CA LYS A 79 -23.85 22.37 -14.91
C LYS A 79 -22.33 22.50 -15.01
N ILE A 80 -21.81 23.09 -16.09
CA ILE A 80 -20.38 23.30 -16.29
C ILE A 80 -19.82 24.22 -15.19
N MET A 81 -20.50 25.33 -14.91
CA MET A 81 -20.11 26.27 -13.84
C MET A 81 -20.08 25.61 -12.46
N VAL A 82 -21.11 24.82 -12.14
CA VAL A 82 -21.17 24.11 -10.85
C VAL A 82 -20.09 23.02 -10.75
N GLN A 83 -19.80 22.29 -11.84
CA GLN A 83 -18.70 21.33 -11.88
C GLN A 83 -17.34 22.00 -11.64
N GLN A 84 -17.08 23.16 -12.26
CA GLN A 84 -15.86 23.93 -12.03
C GLN A 84 -15.73 24.34 -10.56
N LYS A 85 -16.81 24.83 -9.95
CA LYS A 85 -16.81 25.22 -8.54
C LYS A 85 -16.56 24.03 -7.59
N ILE A 86 -17.14 22.87 -7.89
CA ILE A 86 -16.85 21.62 -7.16
C ILE A 86 -15.36 21.24 -7.30
N GLN A 87 -14.80 21.38 -8.51
CA GLN A 87 -13.39 21.06 -8.76
C GLN A 87 -12.44 22.00 -8.01
N GLU A 88 -12.74 23.30 -7.99
CA GLU A 88 -11.97 24.29 -7.23
C GLU A 88 -12.00 24.00 -5.73
N LEU A 89 -13.21 23.76 -5.19
CA LEU A 89 -13.42 23.47 -3.78
C LEU A 89 -12.72 22.17 -3.32
N THR A 90 -12.61 21.17 -4.21
CA THR A 90 -12.00 19.87 -3.91
C THR A 90 -10.54 19.74 -4.36
N SER A 91 -9.98 20.77 -4.99
CA SER A 91 -8.65 20.73 -5.65
C SER A 91 -7.50 20.30 -4.73
N ASP A 92 -7.46 20.81 -3.51
CA ASP A 92 -6.43 20.45 -2.53
C ASP A 92 -6.58 19.03 -1.98
N SER A 93 -7.82 18.53 -1.89
CA SER A 93 -8.04 17.13 -1.55
C SER A 93 -7.62 16.19 -2.69
N LEU A 94 -7.81 16.60 -3.94
CA LEU A 94 -7.36 15.87 -5.12
C LEU A 94 -5.84 15.68 -5.12
N LYS A 95 -5.08 16.73 -4.81
CA LYS A 95 -3.62 16.65 -4.64
C LYS A 95 -3.24 15.65 -3.53
N SER A 96 -3.96 15.66 -2.42
CA SER A 96 -3.73 14.70 -1.33
C SER A 96 -4.10 13.26 -1.71
N SER A 97 -5.11 13.06 -2.56
CA SER A 97 -5.50 11.74 -3.06
C SER A 97 -4.38 11.12 -3.91
N LEU A 98 -3.72 11.92 -4.75
CA LEU A 98 -2.53 11.50 -5.51
C LEU A 98 -1.36 11.12 -4.59
N LEU A 99 -1.15 11.85 -3.49
CA LEU A 99 -0.16 11.45 -2.47
C LEU A 99 -0.54 10.15 -1.74
N GLY A 100 -1.82 9.76 -1.78
CA GLY A 100 -2.32 8.50 -1.24
C GLY A 100 -2.00 7.28 -2.08
N CYS A 101 -1.72 7.43 -3.39
CA CYS A 101 -1.25 6.32 -4.25
C CYS A 101 0.28 6.18 -4.27
N LEU A 102 1.00 7.13 -3.69
CA LEU A 102 2.46 7.10 -3.53
C LEU A 102 3.00 5.76 -2.96
N PRO A 103 2.35 5.12 -1.97
CA PRO A 103 2.81 3.83 -1.47
C PRO A 103 2.80 2.74 -2.54
N ILE A 104 1.81 2.72 -3.42
CA ILE A 104 1.71 1.72 -4.50
C ILE A 104 2.85 1.92 -5.50
N ILE A 105 3.09 3.16 -5.91
CA ILE A 105 4.13 3.50 -6.88
C ILE A 105 5.51 3.06 -6.37
N ILE A 106 5.80 3.28 -5.09
CA ILE A 106 7.10 2.92 -4.51
C ILE A 106 7.21 1.42 -4.23
N GLN A 107 6.09 0.75 -3.90
CA GLN A 107 6.08 -0.69 -3.62
C GLN A 107 6.29 -1.53 -4.89
N LEU A 108 5.81 -1.06 -6.06
CA LEU A 108 5.88 -1.79 -7.33
C LEU A 108 7.33 -2.14 -7.74
N PRO A 109 8.30 -1.21 -7.78
CA PRO A 109 9.70 -1.53 -8.10
C PRO A 109 10.30 -2.62 -7.21
N VAL A 110 10.02 -2.59 -5.91
CA VAL A 110 10.54 -3.55 -4.93
C VAL A 110 9.90 -4.92 -5.16
N LEU A 111 8.58 -4.95 -5.36
CA LEU A 111 7.84 -6.18 -5.65
C LEU A 111 8.35 -6.85 -6.93
N PHE A 112 8.50 -6.09 -8.02
CA PHE A 112 9.06 -6.61 -9.26
C PHE A 112 10.49 -7.11 -9.06
N SER A 113 11.29 -6.40 -8.28
CA SER A 113 12.67 -6.82 -8.01
C SER A 113 12.73 -8.16 -7.29
N LEU A 114 11.89 -8.39 -6.28
CA LEU A 114 11.79 -9.69 -5.58
C LEU A 114 11.25 -10.80 -6.48
N TYR A 115 10.26 -10.50 -7.33
CA TYR A 115 9.74 -11.45 -8.31
C TYR A 115 10.83 -11.90 -9.29
N TYR A 116 11.61 -10.95 -9.83
CA TYR A 116 12.72 -11.27 -10.72
C TYR A 116 13.90 -11.90 -9.98
N ALA A 117 14.10 -11.63 -8.69
CA ALA A 117 15.17 -12.26 -7.90
C ALA A 117 15.02 -13.79 -7.88
N ILE A 118 13.81 -14.31 -7.64
CA ILE A 118 13.53 -15.76 -7.71
C ILE A 118 13.78 -16.32 -9.12
N LYS A 119 13.50 -15.54 -10.17
CA LYS A 119 13.70 -16.01 -11.55
C LYS A 119 15.15 -16.02 -12.00
N LEU A 120 15.95 -15.08 -11.50
CA LEU A 120 17.34 -14.90 -11.88
C LEU A 120 18.29 -15.73 -10.99
N ASP A 121 17.87 -16.08 -9.79
CA ASP A 121 18.66 -16.80 -8.81
C ASP A 121 17.93 -18.06 -8.33
N THR A 122 18.32 -19.21 -8.88
CA THR A 122 17.74 -20.52 -8.55
C THR A 122 18.10 -20.98 -7.14
N VAL A 123 19.15 -20.44 -6.53
CA VAL A 123 19.56 -20.78 -5.16
C VAL A 123 18.59 -20.14 -4.17
N ILE A 124 18.26 -18.85 -4.36
CA ILE A 124 17.21 -18.18 -3.57
C ILE A 124 15.86 -18.88 -3.78
N ALA A 125 15.55 -19.26 -5.03
CA ALA A 125 14.28 -19.92 -5.36
C ALA A 125 14.11 -21.30 -4.73
N SER A 126 15.20 -22.02 -4.45
CA SER A 126 15.14 -23.38 -3.93
C SER A 126 15.16 -23.46 -2.40
N GLU A 127 15.33 -22.35 -1.68
CA GLU A 127 15.33 -22.35 -0.22
C GLU A 127 13.95 -22.70 0.35
N ASN A 128 13.96 -23.62 1.31
CA ASN A 128 12.83 -23.86 2.20
C ASN A 128 12.98 -23.00 3.46
N PHE A 129 11.91 -22.27 3.80
CA PHE A 129 11.83 -21.44 4.98
C PHE A 129 10.56 -21.77 5.76
N LEU A 130 10.69 -22.14 7.03
CA LEU A 130 9.59 -22.67 7.85
C LEU A 130 8.92 -23.87 7.15
N TRP A 131 7.64 -23.77 6.76
CA TRP A 131 6.89 -24.82 6.07
C TRP A 131 6.78 -24.61 4.55
N MET A 132 7.37 -23.54 4.01
CA MET A 132 7.18 -23.09 2.63
C MET A 132 8.50 -23.05 1.86
N ASN A 133 8.40 -23.14 0.53
CA ASN A 133 9.52 -22.91 -0.37
C ASN A 133 9.39 -21.52 -1.02
N LEU A 134 10.47 -20.74 -1.05
CA LEU A 134 10.43 -19.35 -1.52
C LEU A 134 10.05 -19.22 -2.99
N GLY A 135 10.42 -20.20 -3.84
CA GLY A 135 10.21 -20.20 -5.27
C GLY A 135 8.86 -20.76 -5.74
N THR A 136 8.09 -21.40 -4.85
CA THR A 136 6.79 -21.98 -5.19
C THR A 136 5.63 -21.24 -4.52
N VAL A 137 4.42 -21.43 -5.03
CA VAL A 137 3.21 -20.89 -4.39
C VAL A 137 3.00 -21.56 -3.02
N ASP A 138 2.62 -20.80 -2.01
CA ASP A 138 2.20 -21.30 -0.70
C ASP A 138 0.91 -20.62 -0.22
N ILE A 139 -0.11 -21.44 0.06
CA ILE A 139 -1.44 -20.95 0.46
C ILE A 139 -1.42 -20.40 1.89
N GLY A 140 -0.65 -21.02 2.79
CA GLY A 140 -0.60 -20.66 4.20
C GLY A 140 -0.14 -19.21 4.41
N ILE A 141 1.01 -18.85 3.83
CA ILE A 141 1.53 -17.49 3.91
C ILE A 141 0.66 -16.47 3.16
N SER A 142 -0.01 -16.89 2.08
CA SER A 142 -0.95 -16.04 1.34
C SER A 142 -2.16 -15.65 2.18
N ILE A 143 -2.71 -16.59 2.95
CA ILE A 143 -3.80 -16.33 3.90
C ILE A 143 -3.30 -15.43 5.04
N ILE A 144 -2.11 -15.69 5.58
CA ILE A 144 -1.51 -14.85 6.64
C ILE A 144 -1.35 -13.40 6.16
N ALA A 145 -0.81 -13.20 4.96
CA ALA A 145 -0.68 -11.87 4.35
C ALA A 145 -2.04 -11.17 4.24
N CYS A 146 -3.06 -11.89 3.74
CA CYS A 146 -4.43 -11.39 3.63
C CYS A 146 -4.99 -10.96 5.00
N VAL A 147 -4.88 -11.81 6.02
CA VAL A 147 -5.39 -11.53 7.37
C VAL A 147 -4.72 -10.30 7.97
N ILE A 148 -3.39 -10.18 7.85
CA ILE A 148 -2.67 -9.03 8.39
C ILE A 148 -3.05 -7.74 7.65
N TYR A 149 -3.17 -7.78 6.31
CA TYR A 149 -3.67 -6.62 5.56
C TYR A 149 -5.12 -6.29 5.90
N PHE A 150 -5.96 -7.29 6.15
CA PHE A 150 -7.33 -7.07 6.58
C PHE A 150 -7.38 -6.37 7.94
N MET A 151 -6.58 -6.82 8.90
CA MET A 151 -6.42 -6.16 10.20
C MET A 151 -5.90 -4.72 10.05
N GLN A 152 -4.94 -4.49 9.16
CA GLN A 152 -4.40 -3.17 8.87
C GLN A 152 -5.46 -2.23 8.26
N SER A 153 -6.26 -2.72 7.31
CA SER A 153 -7.37 -1.96 6.71
C SER A 153 -8.42 -1.62 7.77
N TRP A 154 -8.73 -2.57 8.65
CA TRP A 154 -9.66 -2.37 9.76
C TRP A 154 -9.18 -1.29 10.74
N LEU A 155 -7.89 -1.31 11.11
CA LEU A 155 -7.29 -0.30 11.99
C LEU A 155 -7.34 1.11 11.39
N SER A 156 -7.28 1.19 10.06
CA SER A 156 -7.30 2.44 9.28
C SER A 156 -8.70 3.01 9.09
N LEU A 157 -9.76 2.23 9.39
CA LEU A 157 -11.15 2.61 9.13
C LEU A 157 -11.61 3.74 10.07
N ASP A 158 -12.35 4.70 9.49
CA ASP A 158 -13.05 5.73 10.26
C ASP A 158 -14.57 5.53 10.17
N LYS A 159 -15.27 5.82 11.28
CA LYS A 159 -16.73 5.71 11.41
C LYS A 159 -17.45 6.58 10.38
N ASN A 160 -16.94 7.79 10.14
CA ASN A 160 -17.59 8.81 9.30
C ASN A 160 -17.32 8.65 7.79
N GLN A 161 -16.61 7.60 7.37
CA GLN A 161 -16.32 7.37 5.96
C GLN A 161 -17.53 6.85 5.17
N PRO A 162 -17.69 7.30 3.90
CA PRO A 162 -18.71 6.78 3.01
C PRO A 162 -18.48 5.30 2.69
N ILE A 163 -19.56 4.57 2.43
CA ILE A 163 -19.50 3.11 2.20
C ILE A 163 -18.58 2.73 1.03
N ASN A 164 -18.57 3.52 -0.04
CA ASN A 164 -17.72 3.28 -1.22
C ASN A 164 -16.22 3.28 -0.86
N MET A 165 -15.79 4.20 0.01
CA MET A 165 -14.40 4.24 0.49
C MET A 165 -14.09 3.06 1.41
N LYS A 166 -15.04 2.66 2.28
CA LYS A 166 -14.88 1.49 3.14
C LYS A 166 -14.64 0.24 2.29
N ILE A 167 -15.45 0.02 1.25
CA ILE A 167 -15.27 -1.12 0.32
C ILE A 167 -13.88 -1.07 -0.31
N MET A 168 -13.45 0.10 -0.80
CA MET A 168 -12.15 0.25 -1.48
C MET A 168 -10.96 -0.12 -0.58
N MET A 169 -11.04 0.12 0.74
CA MET A 169 -10.00 -0.27 1.71
C MET A 169 -9.88 -1.79 1.88
N PHE A 170 -10.98 -2.53 1.72
CA PHE A 170 -11.01 -3.99 1.85
C PHE A 170 -10.74 -4.73 0.52
N ILE A 171 -10.71 -4.02 -0.62
CA ILE A 171 -10.27 -4.61 -1.90
C ILE A 171 -8.79 -5.01 -1.83
N ASN A 172 -7.93 -4.21 -1.18
CA ASN A 172 -6.49 -4.47 -1.13
C ASN A 172 -6.13 -5.85 -0.52
N PRO A 173 -6.62 -6.24 0.67
CA PRO A 173 -6.40 -7.59 1.20
C PRO A 173 -6.81 -8.73 0.25
N ILE A 174 -7.94 -8.57 -0.44
CA ILE A 174 -8.45 -9.58 -1.39
C ILE A 174 -7.51 -9.68 -2.60
N MET A 175 -7.07 -8.53 -3.13
CA MET A 175 -6.10 -8.49 -4.23
C MET A 175 -4.77 -9.15 -3.86
N ILE A 176 -4.27 -8.88 -2.65
CA ILE A 176 -3.05 -9.49 -2.11
C ILE A 176 -3.22 -11.02 -2.04
N LEU A 177 -4.35 -11.50 -1.55
CA LEU A 177 -4.64 -12.93 -1.49
C LEU A 177 -4.62 -13.56 -2.89
N ILE A 178 -5.45 -13.05 -3.80
CA ILE A 178 -5.57 -13.59 -5.16
C ILE A 178 -4.21 -13.59 -5.85
N PHE A 179 -3.46 -12.48 -5.80
CA PHE A 179 -2.15 -12.41 -6.43
C PHE A 179 -1.15 -13.41 -5.81
N SER A 180 -1.16 -13.55 -4.49
CA SER A 180 -0.24 -14.47 -3.80
C SER A 180 -0.53 -15.94 -4.14
N LEU A 181 -1.79 -16.30 -4.39
CA LEU A 181 -2.17 -17.65 -4.82
C LEU A 181 -1.65 -18.04 -6.21
N PHE A 182 -1.16 -17.08 -7.01
CA PHE A 182 -0.57 -17.33 -8.32
C PHE A 182 0.93 -17.04 -8.38
N ASN A 183 1.55 -16.62 -7.27
CA ASN A 183 2.93 -16.16 -7.26
C ASN A 183 3.77 -16.86 -6.16
N PRO A 184 5.11 -16.93 -6.32
CA PRO A 184 6.00 -17.56 -5.36
C PRO A 184 5.90 -16.97 -3.94
N ALA A 185 6.12 -17.80 -2.91
CA ALA A 185 5.96 -17.48 -1.50
C ALA A 185 6.82 -16.29 -1.04
N ILE A 186 7.91 -15.96 -1.74
CA ILE A 186 8.69 -14.75 -1.49
C ILE A 186 7.83 -13.47 -1.46
N ILE A 187 6.78 -13.41 -2.29
CA ILE A 187 5.91 -12.24 -2.43
C ILE A 187 4.96 -12.09 -1.23
N PRO A 188 4.16 -13.09 -0.84
CA PRO A 188 3.34 -13.00 0.38
C PRO A 188 4.18 -12.87 1.66
N ILE A 189 5.42 -13.37 1.72
CA ILE A 189 6.35 -13.07 2.84
C ILE A 189 6.65 -11.57 2.88
N TYR A 190 7.07 -10.99 1.76
CA TYR A 190 7.33 -9.55 1.64
C TYR A 190 6.13 -8.71 2.06
N TRP A 191 4.94 -9.10 1.59
CA TRP A 191 3.70 -8.41 1.90
C TRP A 191 3.29 -8.55 3.37
N THR A 192 3.47 -9.72 3.96
CA THR A 192 3.24 -9.96 5.38
C THR A 192 4.08 -9.01 6.24
N VAL A 193 5.40 -8.97 5.99
CA VAL A 193 6.32 -8.07 6.73
C VAL A 193 5.97 -6.61 6.46
N SER A 194 5.70 -6.26 5.21
CA SER A 194 5.28 -4.91 4.81
C SER A 194 4.02 -4.43 5.54
N ALA A 195 3.03 -5.31 5.73
CA ALA A 195 1.78 -5.00 6.42
C ALA A 195 1.96 -4.86 7.93
N LEU A 196 2.82 -5.70 8.53
CA LEU A 196 3.20 -5.58 9.95
C LEU A 196 3.87 -4.24 10.22
N LEU A 197 4.88 -3.87 9.41
CA LEU A 197 5.57 -2.59 9.53
C LEU A 197 4.60 -1.41 9.33
N LEU A 198 3.69 -1.52 8.37
CA LEU A 198 2.68 -0.49 8.13
C LEU A 198 1.72 -0.34 9.31
N THR A 199 1.28 -1.45 9.89
CA THR A 199 0.43 -1.44 11.09
C THR A 199 1.12 -0.76 12.26
N VAL A 200 2.39 -1.12 12.52
CA VAL A 200 3.20 -0.48 13.58
C VAL A 200 3.32 1.02 13.31
N GLN A 201 3.64 1.41 12.08
CA GLN A 201 3.77 2.80 11.68
C GLN A 201 2.45 3.58 11.90
N GLN A 202 1.32 2.99 11.51
CA GLN A 202 0.00 3.60 11.70
C GLN A 202 -0.34 3.80 13.17
N LEU A 203 -0.02 2.84 14.03
CA LEU A 203 -0.22 2.97 15.48
C LEU A 203 0.62 4.12 16.05
N ILE A 204 1.88 4.26 15.62
CA ILE A 204 2.75 5.37 16.03
C ILE A 204 2.19 6.71 15.56
N ILE A 205 1.83 6.83 14.28
CA ILE A 205 1.26 8.06 13.70
C ILE A 205 -0.04 8.44 14.41
N LYS A 206 -0.94 7.48 14.64
CA LYS A 206 -2.21 7.71 15.35
C LYS A 206 -1.99 8.16 16.79
N LYS A 207 -0.91 7.72 17.44
CA LYS A 207 -0.53 8.17 18.78
C LYS A 207 0.08 9.58 18.79
N TRP A 208 0.89 9.92 17.79
CA TRP A 208 1.59 11.20 17.69
C TRP A 208 0.72 12.36 17.19
N TYR A 209 -0.22 12.09 16.30
CA TYR A 209 -1.12 13.09 15.72
C TYR A 209 -2.53 13.04 16.32
N ARG A 210 -2.73 12.37 17.45
CA ARG A 210 -3.96 12.50 18.26
C ARG A 210 -3.89 13.76 19.09
#